data_AF-A0A1H6FDA0-F1
#
_entry.id   AF-A0A1H6FDA0-F1
#
_cell.length_a   1.000
_cell.length_b   1.000
_cell.length_c   1.000
_cell.angle_alpha   90.00
_cell.angle_beta   90.00
_cell.angle_gamma   90.00
#
_symmetry.space_group_name_H-M   'P 1'
#
loop_
_entity.id
_entity.type
_entity.pdbx_description
1 polymer ?
#
loop_
_entity_poly.entity_id
_entity_poly.type
_entity_poly.pdbx_seq_one_letter_code
_entity_poly.pdbx_strand_id
1 'polypeptide(L)'
;MIDYNQVSESFLCFYQDSGFERLPTAPMLHPSVPMSFVLSAGLIQVETGLSEGKIQSGDKYVLLQNCFRHFDLESVGTDDTHLSLFEMAGAFHFGHTGRHEALQKIWYFVTEVLNIKKEHLWVSYFGGGLIDGRHKQPEDRLTYTAWKDIGITDERLIKLGPEDNFWFQRDGGKANEAIRKCGPHTELFYDFGKHKACSAECLPGCSCGRFMEFSNILFIENELNPDTKTLSSSPLPFVETVIGIERCTAVLHDIPSIFSVEPYKHLFEKFDMLQMDTDLSPNQITQGKRIILDHLRALCILVQDGAPPPGRGGRQRLMRKLFRRVMTQQLLLGLQPDEFFPEFIKLLCQFFSGLMYEIIATKLKSYYDMEYERFANTLIKGKREFSRLYSKYGVLTEAHCHLLQKEFGIPQEIVLELWLRKEITASHHP
;
A
#
# COMPACT_ATOMS: atom_id res chain seq x y z
N MET A 1 -13.17 -17.63 -13.71
CA MET A 1 -12.95 -16.91 -12.44
C MET A 1 -12.33 -15.59 -12.80
N ILE A 2 -12.77 -14.48 -12.19
CA ILE A 2 -12.29 -13.13 -12.50
C ILE A 2 -10.78 -13.08 -12.21
N ASP A 3 -9.98 -12.68 -13.20
CA ASP A 3 -8.54 -12.46 -13.04
C ASP A 3 -8.22 -11.04 -12.55
N TYR A 4 -6.95 -10.78 -12.24
CA TYR A 4 -6.46 -9.51 -11.71
C TYR A 4 -6.95 -8.28 -12.50
N ASN A 5 -6.82 -8.31 -13.82
CA ASN A 5 -7.20 -7.19 -14.69
C ASN A 5 -8.72 -7.05 -14.79
N GLN A 6 -9.44 -8.16 -14.69
CA GLN A 6 -10.91 -8.16 -14.72
C GLN A 6 -11.54 -7.61 -13.43
N VAL A 7 -10.84 -7.67 -12.27
CA VAL A 7 -11.37 -7.11 -11.01
C VAL A 7 -11.60 -5.60 -11.13
N SER A 8 -10.59 -4.86 -11.59
CA SER A 8 -10.69 -3.41 -11.73
C SER A 8 -11.74 -3.03 -12.77
N GLU A 9 -11.73 -3.66 -13.95
CA GLU A 9 -12.71 -3.38 -15.00
C GLU A 9 -14.14 -3.71 -14.57
N SER A 10 -14.36 -4.81 -13.84
CA SER A 10 -15.68 -5.15 -13.29
C SER A 10 -16.21 -4.07 -12.36
N PHE A 11 -15.37 -3.49 -11.51
CA PHE A 11 -15.75 -2.38 -10.63
C PHE A 11 -16.09 -1.12 -11.43
N LEU A 12 -15.23 -0.75 -12.38
CA LEU A 12 -15.41 0.44 -13.22
C LEU A 12 -16.71 0.35 -14.02
N CYS A 13 -16.95 -0.76 -14.72
CA CYS A 13 -18.18 -1.00 -15.49
C CYS A 13 -19.42 -1.00 -14.59
N PHE A 14 -19.39 -1.71 -13.45
CA PHE A 14 -20.55 -1.79 -12.56
C PHE A 14 -21.02 -0.42 -12.05
N TYR A 15 -20.07 0.45 -11.66
CA TYR A 15 -20.40 1.80 -11.22
C TYR A 15 -20.76 2.72 -12.41
N GLN A 16 -20.12 2.54 -13.56
CA GLN A 16 -20.46 3.29 -14.78
C GLN A 16 -21.91 2.98 -15.23
N ASP A 17 -22.30 1.71 -15.25
CA ASP A 17 -23.67 1.26 -15.55
C ASP A 17 -24.68 1.75 -14.50
N SER A 18 -24.19 2.07 -13.30
CA SER A 18 -24.94 2.71 -12.22
C SER A 18 -25.01 4.24 -12.31
N GLY A 19 -24.54 4.84 -13.42
CA GLY A 19 -24.59 6.28 -13.66
C GLY A 19 -23.42 7.08 -13.08
N PHE A 20 -22.29 6.45 -12.76
CA PHE A 20 -21.06 7.16 -12.41
C PHE A 20 -20.26 7.50 -13.68
N GLU A 21 -19.69 8.70 -13.74
CA GLU A 21 -18.77 9.08 -14.81
C GLU A 21 -17.41 8.41 -14.59
N ARG A 22 -16.94 7.66 -15.58
CA ARG A 22 -15.62 7.03 -15.52
C ARG A 22 -14.53 8.05 -15.84
N LEU A 23 -13.67 8.36 -14.87
CA LEU A 23 -12.50 9.21 -15.06
C LEU A 23 -11.27 8.39 -15.46
N PRO A 24 -10.33 8.96 -16.24
CA PRO A 24 -9.06 8.31 -16.53
C PRO A 24 -8.21 8.18 -15.26
N THR A 25 -7.33 7.18 -15.23
CA THR A 25 -6.33 7.04 -14.17
C THR A 25 -5.42 8.26 -14.11
N ALA A 26 -5.30 8.89 -12.94
CA ALA A 26 -4.39 10.00 -12.74
C ALA A 26 -2.94 9.54 -12.50
N PRO A 27 -1.96 10.34 -12.94
CA PRO A 27 -0.55 10.04 -12.74
C PRO A 27 -0.17 10.07 -11.25
N MET A 28 0.86 9.31 -10.89
CA MET A 28 1.44 9.27 -9.56
C MET A 28 2.05 10.60 -9.11
N LEU A 29 2.39 11.47 -10.05
CA LEU A 29 2.93 12.80 -9.81
C LEU A 29 1.81 13.83 -9.89
N HIS A 30 1.31 14.25 -8.72
CA HIS A 30 0.31 15.32 -8.64
C HIS A 30 0.90 16.59 -7.99
N PRO A 31 0.58 17.81 -8.47
CA PRO A 31 1.09 19.06 -7.90
C PRO A 31 0.72 19.27 -6.43
N SER A 32 -0.42 18.74 -5.98
CA SER A 32 -0.86 18.82 -4.59
C SER A 32 -0.07 17.94 -3.62
N VAL A 33 0.73 16.99 -4.11
CA VAL A 33 1.63 16.15 -3.30
C VAL A 33 3.08 16.27 -3.81
N PRO A 34 3.72 17.45 -3.74
CA PRO A 34 5.01 17.69 -4.38
C PRO A 34 6.17 16.91 -3.72
N MET A 35 6.01 16.54 -2.45
CA MET A 35 7.02 15.85 -1.67
C MET A 35 6.88 14.32 -1.66
N SER A 36 5.79 13.80 -2.22
CA SER A 36 5.46 12.36 -2.27
C SER A 36 4.85 12.00 -3.64
N PHE A 37 4.34 10.79 -3.77
CA PHE A 37 3.43 10.37 -4.82
C PHE A 37 2.00 10.23 -4.27
N VAL A 38 1.02 10.04 -5.15
CA VAL A 38 -0.40 9.88 -4.75
C VAL A 38 -0.55 8.70 -3.78
N LEU A 39 -1.18 8.94 -2.62
CA LEU A 39 -1.24 7.99 -1.49
C LEU A 39 -2.56 7.19 -1.39
N SER A 40 -3.62 7.65 -2.06
CA SER A 40 -5.01 7.17 -1.87
C SER A 40 -5.76 7.02 -3.20
N ALA A 41 -7.01 6.57 -3.13
CA ALA A 41 -7.89 6.10 -4.23
C ALA A 41 -8.27 7.13 -5.31
N GLY A 42 -7.58 8.27 -5.37
CA GLY A 42 -7.83 9.30 -6.38
C GLY A 42 -8.73 10.43 -5.93
N LEU A 43 -9.09 10.52 -4.64
CA LEU A 43 -9.78 11.70 -4.08
C LEU A 43 -9.08 13.01 -4.50
N ILE A 44 -7.74 13.01 -4.59
CA ILE A 44 -6.97 14.20 -5.01
C ILE A 44 -7.27 14.65 -6.44
N GLN A 45 -7.53 13.72 -7.37
CA GLN A 45 -7.89 14.00 -8.76
C GLN A 45 -9.28 14.65 -8.77
N VAL A 46 -10.19 14.08 -8.00
CA VAL A 46 -11.56 14.57 -7.87
C VAL A 46 -11.59 15.95 -7.18
N GLU A 47 -10.82 16.14 -6.11
CA GLU A 47 -10.66 17.44 -5.43
C GLU A 47 -10.07 18.53 -6.32
N THR A 48 -9.17 18.16 -7.22
CA THR A 48 -8.62 19.12 -8.19
C THR A 48 -9.72 19.56 -9.17
N GLY A 49 -10.53 18.61 -9.68
CA GLY A 49 -11.72 18.94 -10.47
C GLY A 49 -12.74 19.81 -9.73
N LEU A 50 -12.96 19.55 -8.43
CA LEU A 50 -13.77 20.39 -7.55
C LEU A 50 -13.26 21.84 -7.49
N SER A 51 -11.95 22.02 -7.28
CA SER A 51 -11.34 23.35 -7.19
C SER A 51 -11.41 24.14 -8.49
N GLU A 52 -11.50 23.45 -9.62
CA GLU A 52 -11.67 24.04 -10.96
C GLU A 52 -13.14 24.33 -11.31
N GLY A 53 -14.08 24.06 -10.39
CA GLY A 53 -15.52 24.30 -10.58
C GLY A 53 -16.19 23.30 -11.53
N LYS A 54 -15.56 22.13 -11.76
CA LYS A 54 -16.07 21.09 -12.67
C LYS A 54 -16.94 20.04 -11.98
N ILE A 55 -17.06 20.09 -10.65
CA ILE A 55 -17.77 19.09 -9.86
C ILE A 55 -18.80 19.77 -8.94
N GLN A 56 -19.99 19.19 -8.83
CA GLN A 56 -21.14 19.70 -8.08
C GLN A 56 -21.77 18.61 -7.18
N SER A 57 -22.69 19.02 -6.31
CA SER A 57 -23.51 18.09 -5.53
C SER A 57 -24.39 17.26 -6.46
N GLY A 58 -24.44 15.94 -6.24
CA GLY A 58 -25.12 14.97 -7.10
C GLY A 58 -24.20 14.28 -8.10
N ASP A 59 -22.98 14.79 -8.32
CA ASP A 59 -22.04 14.18 -9.25
C ASP A 59 -21.49 12.85 -8.73
N LYS A 60 -21.20 11.96 -9.67
CA LYS A 60 -20.77 10.59 -9.40
C LYS A 60 -19.59 10.26 -10.29
N TYR A 61 -18.48 9.80 -9.72
CA TYR A 61 -17.27 9.47 -10.47
C TYR A 61 -16.73 8.10 -10.09
N VAL A 62 -16.24 7.34 -11.06
CA VAL A 62 -15.55 6.08 -10.82
C VAL A 62 -14.20 6.09 -11.52
N LEU A 63 -13.16 5.62 -10.85
CA LEU A 63 -11.79 5.61 -11.42
C LEU A 63 -10.92 4.52 -10.80
N LEU A 64 -9.82 4.23 -11.47
CA LEU A 64 -8.74 3.38 -10.99
C LEU A 64 -7.50 4.24 -10.73
N GLN A 65 -6.94 4.15 -9.52
CA GLN A 65 -5.77 4.92 -9.10
C GLN A 65 -4.65 4.00 -8.63
N ASN A 66 -3.44 4.23 -9.13
CA ASN A 66 -2.23 3.71 -8.50
C ASN A 66 -1.96 4.49 -7.19
N CYS A 67 -1.70 3.79 -6.09
CA CYS A 67 -1.48 4.38 -4.78
C CYS A 67 -0.12 3.96 -4.24
N PHE A 68 0.70 4.93 -3.79
CA PHE A 68 2.01 4.66 -3.21
C PHE A 68 2.02 5.04 -1.72
N ARG A 69 2.19 4.07 -0.82
CA ARG A 69 2.20 4.31 0.63
C ARG A 69 3.61 4.15 1.19
N HIS A 70 4.33 5.26 1.29
CA HIS A 70 5.72 5.27 1.79
C HIS A 70 5.87 4.81 3.24
N PHE A 71 4.81 4.90 4.05
CA PHE A 71 4.80 4.45 5.44
C PHE A 71 4.58 2.93 5.57
N ASP A 72 4.09 2.25 4.53
CA ASP A 72 3.92 0.80 4.51
C ASP A 72 5.19 0.07 4.04
N LEU A 73 6.25 0.81 3.66
CA LEU A 73 7.48 0.24 3.10
C LEU A 73 8.15 -0.81 4.00
N GLU A 74 8.05 -0.68 5.33
CA GLU A 74 8.64 -1.65 6.26
C GLU A 74 7.77 -2.91 6.44
N SER A 75 6.48 -2.82 6.13
CA SER A 75 5.55 -3.96 6.13
C SER A 75 5.68 -4.81 4.86
N VAL A 76 6.18 -4.23 3.76
CA VAL A 76 6.38 -4.96 2.51
C VAL A 76 7.34 -6.13 2.73
N GLY A 77 6.83 -7.33 2.43
CA GLY A 77 7.56 -8.59 2.54
C GLY A 77 7.55 -9.23 3.93
N THR A 78 7.10 -8.51 4.97
CA THR A 78 6.95 -9.07 6.33
C THR A 78 5.56 -9.67 6.56
N ASP A 79 4.56 -9.20 5.82
CA ASP A 79 3.21 -9.77 5.81
C ASP A 79 2.70 -10.10 4.39
N ASP A 80 1.46 -10.56 4.34
CA ASP A 80 0.79 -11.11 3.17
C ASP A 80 -0.13 -10.09 2.45
N THR A 81 -0.20 -8.84 2.91
CA THR A 81 -1.26 -7.90 2.56
C THR A 81 -0.81 -6.47 2.22
N HIS A 82 0.43 -6.09 2.54
CA HIS A 82 0.96 -4.75 2.29
C HIS A 82 1.90 -4.68 1.09
N LEU A 83 1.71 -3.62 0.30
CA LEU A 83 2.50 -3.24 -0.85
C LEU A 83 2.93 -1.79 -0.71
N SER A 84 4.05 -1.43 -1.33
CA SER A 84 4.45 -0.03 -1.44
C SER A 84 3.62 0.70 -2.48
N LEU A 85 3.31 0.03 -3.60
CA LEU A 85 2.41 0.48 -4.64
C LEU A 85 1.35 -0.56 -4.93
N PHE A 86 0.09 -0.13 -4.90
CA PHE A 86 -1.06 -0.99 -5.21
C PHE A 86 -2.11 -0.22 -6.01
N GLU A 87 -3.06 -0.95 -6.58
CA GLU A 87 -4.16 -0.38 -7.36
C GLU A 87 -5.43 -0.31 -6.51
N MET A 88 -6.07 0.86 -6.53
CA MET A 88 -7.32 1.09 -5.80
C MET A 88 -8.36 1.63 -6.78
N ALA A 89 -9.45 0.89 -6.95
CA ALA A 89 -10.62 1.41 -7.66
C ALA A 89 -11.52 2.15 -6.67
N GLY A 90 -11.96 3.34 -7.03
CA GLY A 90 -12.74 4.23 -6.19
C GLY A 90 -13.99 4.73 -6.90
N ALA A 91 -15.11 4.72 -6.19
CA ALA A 91 -16.37 5.31 -6.61
C ALA A 91 -16.76 6.42 -5.64
N PHE A 92 -16.96 7.63 -6.16
CA PHE A 92 -17.24 8.85 -5.42
C PHE A 92 -18.64 9.35 -5.75
N HIS A 93 -19.46 9.64 -4.75
CA HIS A 93 -20.79 10.24 -4.92
C HIS A 93 -20.88 11.48 -4.02
N PHE A 94 -20.90 12.66 -4.64
CA PHE A 94 -20.92 13.96 -3.96
C PHE A 94 -22.35 14.37 -3.60
N GLY A 95 -22.51 14.99 -2.44
CA GLY A 95 -23.79 15.35 -1.85
C GLY A 95 -24.19 14.44 -0.69
N HIS A 96 -25.37 14.71 -0.12
CA HIS A 96 -25.93 13.85 0.93
C HIS A 96 -26.47 12.57 0.31
N THR A 97 -25.76 11.46 0.53
CA THR A 97 -26.14 10.15 0.02
C THR A 97 -26.51 9.23 1.18
N GLY A 98 -27.45 8.31 0.94
CA GLY A 98 -27.88 7.35 1.95
C GLY A 98 -26.85 6.24 2.15
N ARG A 99 -26.46 5.97 3.40
CA ARG A 99 -25.63 4.80 3.76
C ARG A 99 -26.21 3.50 3.20
N HIS A 100 -27.53 3.31 3.26
CA HIS A 100 -28.21 2.15 2.67
C HIS A 100 -27.90 1.94 1.19
N GLU A 101 -27.98 3.00 0.36
CA GLU A 101 -27.74 2.87 -1.08
C GLU A 101 -26.29 2.47 -1.36
N ALA A 102 -25.33 3.13 -0.70
CA ALA A 102 -23.91 2.83 -0.86
C ALA A 102 -23.58 1.39 -0.44
N LEU A 103 -24.09 0.95 0.70
CA LEU A 103 -23.82 -0.38 1.26
C LEU A 103 -24.52 -1.48 0.46
N GLN A 104 -25.75 -1.26 0.00
CA GLN A 104 -26.43 -2.22 -0.90
C GLN A 104 -25.66 -2.39 -2.21
N LYS A 105 -25.15 -1.30 -2.77
CA LYS A 105 -24.42 -1.31 -4.04
C LYS A 105 -23.11 -2.07 -3.93
N ILE A 106 -22.27 -1.77 -2.93
CA ILE A 106 -21.01 -2.51 -2.74
C ILE A 106 -21.26 -3.96 -2.36
N TRP A 107 -22.29 -4.24 -1.54
CA TRP A 107 -22.65 -5.62 -1.20
C TRP A 107 -23.09 -6.43 -2.43
N TYR A 108 -23.91 -5.84 -3.30
CA TYR A 108 -24.31 -6.45 -4.57
C TYR A 108 -23.10 -6.69 -5.47
N PHE A 109 -22.21 -5.70 -5.61
CA PHE A 109 -20.96 -5.86 -6.37
C PHE A 109 -20.15 -7.05 -5.85
N VAL A 110 -19.89 -7.12 -4.54
CA VAL A 110 -19.08 -8.17 -3.94
C VAL A 110 -19.74 -9.55 -4.05
N THR A 111 -21.05 -9.65 -3.82
CA THR A 111 -21.71 -10.95 -3.68
C THR A 111 -22.33 -11.48 -4.95
N GLU A 112 -22.75 -10.61 -5.87
CA GLU A 112 -23.46 -10.99 -7.09
C GLU A 112 -22.59 -10.78 -8.34
N VAL A 113 -21.78 -9.71 -8.40
CA VAL A 113 -20.89 -9.46 -9.56
C VAL A 113 -19.58 -10.24 -9.41
N LEU A 114 -18.91 -10.11 -8.26
CA LEU A 114 -17.68 -10.83 -7.95
C LEU A 114 -17.94 -12.28 -7.48
N ASN A 115 -19.20 -12.60 -7.12
CA ASN A 115 -19.61 -13.92 -6.64
C ASN A 115 -18.82 -14.39 -5.40
N ILE A 116 -18.46 -13.46 -4.51
CA ILE A 116 -17.83 -13.79 -3.24
C ILE A 116 -18.90 -14.29 -2.27
N LYS A 117 -18.65 -15.47 -1.71
CA LYS A 117 -19.56 -16.17 -0.80
C LYS A 117 -19.84 -15.37 0.47
N LYS A 118 -21.13 -15.15 0.76
CA LYS A 118 -21.64 -14.31 1.86
C LYS A 118 -21.19 -14.80 3.24
N GLU A 119 -21.01 -16.11 3.43
CA GLU A 119 -20.58 -16.72 4.69
C GLU A 119 -19.16 -16.32 5.12
N HIS A 120 -18.30 -15.93 4.19
CA HIS A 120 -16.93 -15.49 4.46
C HIS A 120 -16.82 -13.98 4.71
N LEU A 121 -17.89 -13.22 4.46
CA LEU A 121 -17.87 -11.77 4.53
C LEU A 121 -18.24 -11.28 5.93
N TRP A 122 -17.38 -10.39 6.45
CA TRP A 122 -17.56 -9.67 7.70
C TRP A 122 -17.52 -8.17 7.40
N VAL A 123 -18.21 -7.38 8.20
CA VAL A 123 -18.24 -5.92 8.05
C VAL A 123 -18.02 -5.24 9.38
N SER A 124 -17.49 -4.02 9.37
CA SER A 124 -17.35 -3.21 10.58
C SER A 124 -18.26 -1.99 10.58
N TYR A 125 -18.40 -1.31 11.71
CA TYR A 125 -19.02 0.01 11.76
C TYR A 125 -18.43 0.85 12.91
N PHE A 126 -18.50 2.17 12.74
CA PHE A 126 -17.98 3.10 13.73
C PHE A 126 -18.80 3.07 15.03
N GLY A 127 -18.15 2.68 16.12
CA GLY A 127 -18.74 2.51 17.43
C GLY A 127 -18.93 3.78 18.26
N GLY A 128 -18.49 4.94 17.75
CA GLY A 128 -18.44 6.19 18.49
C GLY A 128 -17.17 6.31 19.35
N GLY A 129 -16.87 7.52 19.80
CA GLY A 129 -15.71 7.78 20.66
C GLY A 129 -15.16 9.19 20.52
N LEU A 130 -14.04 9.43 21.19
CA LEU A 130 -13.27 10.66 21.00
C LEU A 130 -12.41 10.50 19.75
N ILE A 131 -12.80 11.15 18.66
CA ILE A 131 -11.92 11.35 17.50
C ILE A 131 -10.90 12.41 17.89
N ASP A 132 -9.71 12.39 17.27
CA ASP A 132 -8.59 13.34 17.47
C ASP A 132 -8.18 13.66 18.94
N GLY A 133 -8.63 12.84 19.89
CA GLY A 133 -8.47 13.03 21.32
C GLY A 133 -9.35 14.13 21.94
N ARG A 134 -10.27 14.75 21.18
CA ARG A 134 -11.06 15.90 21.67
C ARG A 134 -12.52 15.86 21.27
N HIS A 135 -12.81 15.55 20.01
CA HIS A 135 -14.18 15.65 19.50
C HIS A 135 -14.93 14.34 19.73
N LYS A 136 -15.99 14.37 20.53
CA LYS A 136 -16.84 13.18 20.75
C LYS A 136 -17.79 12.99 19.57
N GLN A 137 -17.67 11.88 18.87
CA GLN A 137 -18.59 11.47 17.81
C GLN A 137 -19.52 10.34 18.30
N PRO A 138 -20.80 10.36 17.90
CA PRO A 138 -21.73 9.29 18.23
C PRO A 138 -21.39 8.01 17.47
N GLU A 139 -21.97 6.90 17.92
CA GLU A 139 -21.99 5.65 17.16
C GLU A 139 -22.72 5.84 15.82
N ASP A 140 -22.16 5.30 14.73
CA ASP A 140 -22.78 5.35 13.41
C ASP A 140 -23.91 4.31 13.29
N ARG A 141 -25.05 4.64 13.90
CA ARG A 141 -26.26 3.82 13.89
C ARG A 141 -26.89 3.68 12.51
N LEU A 142 -26.61 4.60 11.60
CA LEU A 142 -27.12 4.53 10.23
C LEU A 142 -26.41 3.41 9.46
N THR A 143 -25.08 3.31 9.61
CA THR A 143 -24.29 2.22 9.00
C THR A 143 -24.64 0.88 9.62
N TYR A 144 -24.78 0.82 10.95
CA TYR A 144 -25.26 -0.38 11.64
C TYR A 144 -26.61 -0.86 11.06
N THR A 145 -27.61 0.02 11.01
CA THR A 145 -28.95 -0.31 10.51
C THR A 145 -28.91 -0.75 9.04
N ALA A 146 -28.12 -0.06 8.20
CA ALA A 146 -27.97 -0.42 6.79
C ALA A 146 -27.42 -1.85 6.61
N TRP A 147 -26.43 -2.26 7.39
CA TRP A 147 -25.93 -3.63 7.36
C TRP A 147 -26.93 -4.65 7.89
N LYS A 148 -27.69 -4.31 8.94
CA LYS A 148 -28.78 -5.17 9.44
C LYS A 148 -29.86 -5.39 8.40
N ASP A 149 -30.26 -4.36 7.67
CA ASP A 149 -31.27 -4.44 6.62
C ASP A 149 -30.81 -5.26 5.41
N ILE A 150 -29.50 -5.26 5.12
CA ILE A 150 -28.87 -6.14 4.13
C ILE A 150 -28.89 -7.62 4.59
N GLY A 151 -29.03 -7.87 5.90
CA GLY A 151 -29.11 -9.21 6.48
C GLY A 151 -27.82 -9.68 7.16
N ILE A 152 -26.89 -8.77 7.48
CA ILE A 152 -25.69 -9.12 8.23
C ILE A 152 -26.05 -9.49 9.68
N THR A 153 -25.54 -10.64 10.12
CA THR A 153 -25.72 -11.15 11.48
C THR A 153 -24.82 -10.41 12.47
N ASP A 154 -25.23 -10.31 13.75
CA ASP A 154 -24.47 -9.59 14.78
C ASP A 154 -23.04 -10.15 14.96
N GLU A 155 -22.88 -11.46 14.77
CA GLU A 155 -21.58 -12.13 14.82
C GLU A 155 -20.57 -11.63 13.78
N ARG A 156 -21.05 -11.09 12.65
CA ARG A 156 -20.24 -10.65 11.50
C ARG A 156 -20.26 -9.14 11.29
N LEU A 157 -20.93 -8.40 12.18
CA LEU A 157 -21.00 -6.94 12.18
C LEU A 157 -20.22 -6.40 13.38
N ILE A 158 -18.97 -6.01 13.14
CA ILE A 158 -18.01 -5.67 14.18
C ILE A 158 -18.07 -4.19 14.51
N LYS A 159 -18.19 -3.88 15.80
CA LYS A 159 -18.12 -2.51 16.31
C LYS A 159 -16.66 -2.13 16.56
N LEU A 160 -16.14 -1.11 15.88
CA LEU A 160 -14.76 -0.64 16.08
C LEU A 160 -14.68 0.82 16.54
N GLY A 161 -13.54 1.20 17.12
CA GLY A 161 -13.32 2.52 17.70
C GLY A 161 -12.89 3.58 16.69
N PRO A 162 -12.58 4.80 17.17
CA PRO A 162 -12.08 5.91 16.34
C PRO A 162 -10.77 5.63 15.60
N GLU A 163 -9.92 4.74 16.11
CA GLU A 163 -8.65 4.40 15.47
C GLU A 163 -8.84 3.57 14.19
N ASP A 164 -9.93 2.79 14.11
CA ASP A 164 -10.16 1.82 13.05
C ASP A 164 -11.32 2.18 12.11
N ASN A 165 -12.36 2.88 12.58
CA ASN A 165 -13.53 3.23 11.76
C ASN A 165 -13.87 4.73 11.73
N PHE A 166 -12.88 5.59 11.96
CA PHE A 166 -13.01 7.02 11.70
C PHE A 166 -11.84 7.54 10.85
N TRP A 167 -12.14 7.95 9.63
CA TRP A 167 -11.12 8.31 8.66
C TRP A 167 -10.83 9.80 8.69
N PHE A 168 -9.54 10.14 8.55
CA PHE A 168 -9.07 11.51 8.36
C PHE A 168 -8.23 11.62 7.11
N GLN A 169 -8.44 12.69 6.34
CA GLN A 169 -7.57 13.06 5.25
C GLN A 169 -6.17 13.32 5.78
N ARG A 170 -5.21 12.50 5.32
CA ARG A 170 -3.80 12.65 5.66
C ARG A 170 -3.20 13.83 4.92
N ASP A 171 -2.23 14.47 5.54
CA ASP A 171 -1.49 15.58 4.95
C ASP A 171 -0.71 15.09 3.71
N GLY A 172 -0.98 15.72 2.55
CA GLY A 172 -0.29 15.47 1.29
C GLY A 172 1.10 16.13 1.19
N GLY A 173 1.57 16.77 2.26
CA GLY A 173 2.85 17.46 2.30
C GLY A 173 2.79 18.93 1.85
N LYS A 174 1.62 19.57 1.94
CA LYS A 174 1.55 21.04 1.93
C LYS A 174 1.71 21.50 3.38
N ALA A 175 2.81 22.21 3.64
CA ALA A 175 3.20 22.65 4.98
C ALA A 175 2.22 23.62 5.66
N ASN A 176 1.17 24.09 4.96
CA ASN A 176 0.12 24.95 5.48
C ASN A 176 -1.28 24.48 5.01
N GLU A 177 -2.22 24.43 5.95
CA GLU A 177 -3.59 24.96 5.80
C GLU A 177 -4.63 24.22 4.93
N ALA A 178 -4.56 22.90 4.75
CA ALA A 178 -5.72 22.16 4.24
C ALA A 178 -6.65 21.74 5.38
N ILE A 179 -7.90 22.21 5.33
CA ILE A 179 -9.00 21.63 6.11
C ILE A 179 -9.07 20.13 5.80
N ARG A 180 -9.01 19.29 6.82
CA ARG A 180 -8.99 17.83 6.66
C ARG A 180 -10.40 17.29 6.61
N LYS A 181 -10.79 16.70 5.49
CA LYS A 181 -12.03 15.93 5.42
C LYS A 181 -11.97 14.72 6.33
N CYS A 182 -13.08 14.40 6.98
CA CYS A 182 -13.17 13.27 7.88
C CYS A 182 -14.60 12.77 8.05
N GLY A 183 -14.72 11.55 8.56
CA GLY A 183 -16.01 10.93 8.81
C GLY A 183 -15.88 9.47 9.20
N PRO A 184 -16.99 8.85 9.65
CA PRO A 184 -17.02 7.43 9.93
C PRO A 184 -16.88 6.63 8.62
N HIS A 185 -16.39 5.40 8.75
CA HIS A 185 -16.37 4.47 7.63
C HIS A 185 -16.72 3.06 8.09
N THR A 186 -16.91 2.19 7.10
CA THR A 186 -17.16 0.76 7.28
C THR A 186 -16.32 -0.02 6.30
N GLU A 187 -15.81 -1.16 6.74
CA GLU A 187 -14.90 -2.00 5.96
C GLU A 187 -15.50 -3.38 5.75
N LEU A 188 -15.17 -3.99 4.61
CA LEU A 188 -15.48 -5.39 4.32
C LEU A 188 -14.21 -6.22 4.48
N PHE A 189 -14.35 -7.32 5.20
CA PHE A 189 -13.30 -8.29 5.46
C PHE A 189 -13.70 -9.67 4.93
N TYR A 190 -12.71 -10.41 4.48
CA TYR A 190 -12.86 -11.82 4.15
C TYR A 190 -12.22 -12.70 5.22
N ASP A 191 -12.95 -13.72 5.69
CA ASP A 191 -12.47 -14.73 6.65
C ASP A 191 -11.92 -15.96 5.93
N PHE A 192 -10.59 -16.10 5.90
CA PHE A 192 -9.88 -17.28 5.38
C PHE A 192 -9.97 -18.50 6.32
N GLY A 193 -10.65 -18.37 7.46
CA GLY A 193 -11.03 -19.47 8.33
C GLY A 193 -10.30 -19.52 9.66
N LYS A 194 -10.98 -20.13 10.65
CA LYS A 194 -10.53 -20.20 12.06
C LYS A 194 -9.19 -20.89 12.28
N HIS A 195 -8.70 -21.70 11.33
CA HIS A 195 -7.39 -22.35 11.45
C HIS A 195 -6.21 -21.35 11.45
N LYS A 196 -6.44 -20.10 11.01
CA LYS A 196 -5.49 -18.99 11.09
C LYS A 196 -5.67 -18.09 12.31
N ALA A 197 -6.68 -18.35 13.15
CA ALA A 197 -6.99 -17.49 14.28
C ALA A 197 -5.84 -17.48 15.30
N CYS A 198 -5.42 -16.29 15.73
CA CYS A 198 -4.41 -16.15 16.80
C CYS A 198 -4.98 -16.40 18.20
N SER A 199 -6.30 -16.41 18.36
CA SER A 199 -7.00 -16.67 19.62
C SER A 199 -8.45 -17.08 19.35
N ALA A 200 -9.16 -17.52 20.40
CA ALA A 200 -10.60 -17.79 20.33
C ALA A 200 -11.43 -16.53 20.03
N GLU A 201 -10.92 -15.35 20.38
CA GLU A 201 -11.55 -14.04 20.20
C GLU A 201 -11.02 -13.32 18.94
N CYS A 202 -10.38 -14.05 18.03
CA CYS A 202 -9.83 -13.46 16.81
C CYS A 202 -10.95 -12.88 15.93
N LEU A 203 -10.84 -11.57 15.69
CA LEU A 203 -11.77 -10.75 14.90
C LEU A 203 -11.01 -9.95 13.83
N PRO A 204 -11.71 -9.35 12.85
CA PRO A 204 -11.15 -8.31 11.99
C PRO A 204 -10.32 -7.28 12.79
N GLY A 205 -9.16 -6.90 12.26
CA GLY A 205 -8.16 -6.07 12.95
C GLY A 205 -6.96 -6.84 13.51
N CYS A 206 -7.04 -8.18 13.63
CA CYS A 206 -5.89 -9.00 14.01
C CYS A 206 -4.88 -9.17 12.85
N SER A 207 -3.57 -9.13 13.15
CA SER A 207 -2.49 -9.32 12.17
C SER A 207 -2.13 -10.79 11.86
N CYS A 208 -2.98 -11.74 12.24
CA CYS A 208 -2.73 -13.18 12.10
C CYS A 208 -2.96 -13.75 10.69
N GLY A 209 -3.44 -12.95 9.75
CA GLY A 209 -3.74 -13.37 8.37
C GLY A 209 -5.06 -14.14 8.21
N ARG A 210 -5.89 -14.25 9.25
CA ARG A 210 -7.25 -14.82 9.13
C ARG A 210 -8.20 -13.89 8.36
N PHE A 211 -8.16 -12.60 8.68
CA PHE A 211 -9.04 -11.60 8.08
C PHE A 211 -8.23 -10.68 7.17
N MET A 212 -8.78 -10.36 6.01
CA MET A 212 -8.21 -9.36 5.10
C MET A 212 -9.28 -8.34 4.73
N GLU A 213 -9.00 -7.07 5.04
CA GLU A 213 -9.76 -5.92 4.56
C GLU A 213 -9.51 -5.74 3.06
N PHE A 214 -10.57 -5.77 2.25
CA PHE A 214 -10.45 -5.62 0.79
C PHE A 214 -11.30 -4.49 0.22
N SER A 215 -12.20 -3.91 1.02
CA SER A 215 -13.01 -2.74 0.65
C SER A 215 -13.28 -1.85 1.84
N ASN A 216 -13.36 -0.53 1.59
CA ASN A 216 -13.69 0.47 2.59
C ASN A 216 -14.71 1.47 1.99
N ILE A 217 -15.69 1.88 2.79
CA ILE A 217 -16.74 2.84 2.43
C ILE A 217 -16.71 3.97 3.43
N LEU A 218 -16.26 5.13 2.97
CA LEU A 218 -16.09 6.35 3.77
C LEU A 218 -17.31 7.24 3.61
N PHE A 219 -17.85 7.70 4.73
CA PHE A 219 -18.93 8.68 4.78
C PHE A 219 -18.35 10.03 5.21
N ILE A 220 -17.86 10.80 4.25
CA ILE A 220 -17.22 12.09 4.52
C ILE A 220 -18.30 13.14 4.74
N GLU A 221 -18.42 13.57 5.99
CA GLU A 221 -19.48 14.49 6.45
C GLU A 221 -18.93 15.68 7.24
N ASN A 222 -17.65 15.64 7.64
CA ASN A 222 -17.02 16.67 8.46
C ASN A 222 -15.69 17.15 7.88
N GLU A 223 -15.28 18.31 8.37
CA GLU A 223 -14.04 19.00 8.06
C GLU A 223 -13.38 19.47 9.36
N LEU A 224 -12.12 19.08 9.56
CA LEU A 224 -11.32 19.43 10.72
C LEU A 224 -10.28 20.49 10.32
N ASN A 225 -10.38 21.66 10.93
CA ASN A 225 -9.35 22.69 10.81
C ASN A 225 -8.16 22.32 11.72
N PRO A 226 -6.96 22.07 11.16
CA PRO A 226 -5.82 21.63 11.95
C PRO A 226 -5.25 22.72 12.88
N ASP A 227 -5.50 24.00 12.62
CA ASP A 227 -4.97 25.13 13.39
C ASP A 227 -5.90 25.47 14.56
N THR A 228 -7.17 25.73 14.27
CA THR A 228 -8.16 26.07 15.30
C THR A 228 -8.63 24.84 16.06
N LYS A 229 -8.38 23.63 15.52
CA LYS A 229 -8.93 22.36 16.01
C LYS A 229 -10.46 22.37 16.00
N THR A 230 -11.08 23.11 15.08
CA THR A 230 -12.53 23.15 14.94
C THR A 230 -12.98 22.06 14.00
N LEU A 231 -13.96 21.27 14.43
CA LEU A 231 -14.71 20.34 13.58
C LEU A 231 -16.01 21.00 13.11
N SER A 232 -16.25 21.03 11.81
CA SER A 232 -17.47 21.57 11.19
C SER A 232 -18.03 20.59 10.16
N SER A 233 -19.32 20.68 9.86
CA SER A 233 -19.91 19.94 8.74
C SER A 233 -19.25 20.33 7.43
N SER A 234 -18.95 19.34 6.58
CA SER A 234 -18.42 19.62 5.25
C SER A 234 -19.50 20.29 4.38
N PRO A 235 -19.19 21.37 3.65
CA PRO A 235 -20.13 22.00 2.72
C PRO A 235 -20.44 21.12 1.51
N LEU A 236 -19.60 20.13 1.22
CA LEU A 236 -19.80 19.17 0.15
C LEU A 236 -19.46 17.75 0.66
N PRO A 237 -20.37 17.14 1.44
CA PRO A 237 -20.19 15.77 1.90
C PRO A 237 -20.17 14.82 0.70
N PHE A 238 -19.57 13.65 0.86
CA PHE A 238 -19.56 12.62 -0.17
C PHE A 238 -19.36 11.23 0.42
N VAL A 239 -19.67 10.23 -0.40
CA VAL A 239 -19.32 8.85 -0.13
C VAL A 239 -18.24 8.39 -1.08
N GLU A 240 -17.21 7.77 -0.53
CA GLU A 240 -16.13 7.13 -1.26
C GLU A 240 -16.18 5.62 -0.96
N THR A 241 -16.43 4.80 -1.98
CA THR A 241 -16.32 3.35 -1.90
C THR A 241 -15.08 2.91 -2.64
N VAL A 242 -14.19 2.19 -1.98
CA VAL A 242 -12.93 1.74 -2.56
C VAL A 242 -12.74 0.24 -2.43
N ILE A 243 -12.02 -0.34 -3.38
CA ILE A 243 -11.51 -1.71 -3.32
C ILE A 243 -10.02 -1.73 -3.63
N GLY A 244 -9.26 -2.58 -2.93
CA GLY A 244 -7.86 -2.87 -3.28
C GLY A 244 -7.79 -4.03 -4.26
N ILE A 245 -7.27 -3.82 -5.47
CA ILE A 245 -7.35 -4.80 -6.56
C ILE A 245 -6.63 -6.11 -6.22
N GLU A 246 -5.43 -6.02 -5.64
CA GLU A 246 -4.61 -7.16 -5.24
C GLU A 246 -5.30 -7.98 -4.15
N ARG A 247 -5.88 -7.31 -3.15
CA ARG A 247 -6.60 -7.96 -2.04
C ARG A 247 -7.93 -8.57 -2.52
N CYS A 248 -8.68 -7.87 -3.36
CA CYS A 248 -9.88 -8.43 -4.00
C CYS A 248 -9.54 -9.67 -4.83
N THR A 249 -8.43 -9.66 -5.56
CA THR A 249 -7.96 -10.83 -6.31
C THR A 249 -7.61 -11.97 -5.35
N ALA A 250 -6.91 -11.70 -4.26
CA ALA A 250 -6.62 -12.70 -3.22
C ALA A 250 -7.90 -13.33 -2.63
N VAL A 251 -8.88 -12.50 -2.28
CA VAL A 251 -10.18 -12.90 -1.75
C VAL A 251 -11.00 -13.74 -2.73
N LEU A 252 -11.06 -13.33 -4.01
CA LEU A 252 -11.78 -14.04 -5.06
C LEU A 252 -11.29 -15.47 -5.26
N HIS A 253 -10.00 -15.70 -5.00
CA HIS A 253 -9.35 -16.99 -5.17
C HIS A 253 -9.20 -17.77 -3.85
N ASP A 254 -9.73 -17.25 -2.73
CA ASP A 254 -9.57 -17.80 -1.38
C ASP A 254 -8.08 -18.04 -1.00
N ILE A 255 -7.23 -17.06 -1.37
CA ILE A 255 -5.78 -17.09 -1.12
C ILE A 255 -5.43 -15.99 -0.11
N PRO A 256 -4.83 -16.33 1.06
CA PRO A 256 -4.59 -15.37 2.15
C PRO A 256 -3.39 -14.45 1.93
N SER A 257 -2.82 -14.41 0.71
CA SER A 257 -1.62 -13.65 0.39
C SER A 257 -1.67 -13.07 -1.02
N ILE A 258 -1.50 -11.76 -1.12
CA ILE A 258 -1.48 -11.06 -2.42
C ILE A 258 -0.28 -11.48 -3.30
N PHE A 259 0.80 -11.97 -2.67
CA PHE A 259 1.98 -12.46 -3.39
C PHE A 259 1.77 -13.85 -4.01
N SER A 260 0.66 -14.52 -3.66
CA SER A 260 0.33 -15.86 -4.15
C SER A 260 -0.74 -15.85 -5.24
N VAL A 261 -1.24 -14.66 -5.65
CA VAL A 261 -2.13 -14.49 -6.80
C VAL A 261 -1.39 -13.94 -8.00
N GLU A 262 -2.02 -14.01 -9.17
CA GLU A 262 -1.52 -13.36 -10.37
C GLU A 262 -1.56 -11.84 -10.25
N PRO A 263 -0.55 -11.11 -10.79
CA PRO A 263 0.61 -11.63 -11.54
C PRO A 263 1.83 -12.02 -10.67
N TYR A 264 1.76 -11.82 -9.35
CA TYR A 264 2.91 -12.05 -8.46
C TYR A 264 3.40 -13.49 -8.50
N LYS A 265 2.49 -14.47 -8.53
CA LYS A 265 2.85 -15.89 -8.57
C LYS A 265 3.81 -16.23 -9.72
N HIS A 266 3.53 -15.81 -10.95
CA HIS A 266 4.44 -16.03 -12.09
C HIS A 266 5.80 -15.35 -11.89
N LEU A 267 5.80 -14.15 -11.29
CA LEU A 267 7.04 -13.43 -10.99
C LEU A 267 7.87 -14.13 -9.91
N PHE A 268 7.24 -14.79 -8.94
CA PHE A 268 7.92 -15.61 -7.94
C PHE A 268 8.62 -16.83 -8.55
N GLU A 269 7.92 -17.55 -9.43
CA GLU A 269 8.46 -18.72 -10.12
C GLU A 269 9.71 -18.38 -10.96
N LYS A 270 9.83 -17.14 -11.42
CA LYS A 270 11.01 -16.67 -12.16
C LYS A 270 12.24 -16.50 -11.28
N PHE A 271 12.09 -16.20 -10.00
CA PHE A 271 13.24 -16.21 -9.10
C PHE A 271 13.80 -17.61 -8.87
N ASP A 272 12.96 -18.65 -8.94
CA ASP A 272 13.41 -20.04 -8.73
C ASP A 272 14.33 -20.53 -9.85
N MET A 273 14.37 -19.82 -10.97
CA MET A 273 15.27 -20.08 -12.09
C MET A 273 16.62 -19.35 -11.96
N LEU A 274 16.76 -18.42 -11.01
CA LEU A 274 17.99 -17.66 -10.79
C LEU A 274 18.88 -18.37 -9.76
N GLN A 275 20.20 -18.21 -9.92
CA GLN A 275 21.14 -18.66 -8.91
C GLN A 275 21.07 -17.71 -7.70
N MET A 276 20.72 -18.25 -6.53
CA MET A 276 20.61 -17.51 -5.26
C MET A 276 21.58 -18.09 -4.23
N ASP A 277 21.94 -17.27 -3.24
CA ASP A 277 22.72 -17.71 -2.09
C ASP A 277 21.94 -18.79 -1.29
N THR A 278 22.63 -19.87 -0.94
CA THR A 278 22.04 -21.06 -0.28
C THR A 278 21.98 -20.94 1.24
N ASP A 279 22.63 -19.92 1.81
CA ASP A 279 22.77 -19.79 3.27
C ASP A 279 21.57 -19.07 3.93
N LEU A 280 20.61 -18.59 3.14
CA LEU A 280 19.41 -17.93 3.64
C LEU A 280 18.28 -18.91 3.98
N SER A 281 17.53 -18.61 5.03
CA SER A 281 16.31 -19.35 5.35
C SER A 281 15.22 -19.15 4.28
N PRO A 282 14.29 -20.11 4.10
CA PRO A 282 13.17 -19.94 3.17
C PRO A 282 12.33 -18.66 3.40
N ASN A 283 12.22 -18.24 4.66
CA ASN A 283 11.51 -17.01 5.02
C ASN A 283 12.25 -15.76 4.53
N GLN A 284 13.58 -15.70 4.72
CA GLN A 284 14.40 -14.59 4.21
C GLN A 284 14.36 -14.52 2.68
N ILE A 285 14.44 -15.67 2.01
CA ILE A 285 14.32 -15.76 0.55
C ILE A 285 12.96 -15.22 0.10
N THR A 286 11.88 -15.69 0.73
CA THR A 286 10.52 -15.24 0.39
C THR A 286 10.33 -13.75 0.63
N GLN A 287 10.77 -13.23 1.77
CA GLN A 287 10.72 -11.80 2.10
C GLN A 287 11.49 -10.97 1.07
N GLY A 288 12.72 -11.38 0.72
CA GLY A 288 13.54 -10.67 -0.26
C GLY A 288 12.89 -10.62 -1.64
N LYS A 289 12.33 -11.75 -2.10
CA LYS A 289 11.55 -11.82 -3.36
C LYS A 289 10.35 -10.87 -3.33
N ARG A 290 9.56 -10.87 -2.25
CA ARG A 290 8.40 -9.96 -2.06
C ARG A 290 8.82 -8.49 -2.19
N ILE A 291 9.88 -8.09 -1.48
CA ILE A 291 10.38 -6.70 -1.49
C ILE A 291 10.87 -6.30 -2.88
N ILE A 292 11.65 -7.14 -3.56
CA ILE A 292 12.15 -6.83 -4.90
C ILE A 292 10.99 -6.63 -5.87
N LEU A 293 10.01 -7.54 -5.89
CA LEU A 293 8.88 -7.46 -6.82
C LEU A 293 8.02 -6.22 -6.62
N ASP A 294 7.59 -5.99 -5.39
CA ASP A 294 6.77 -4.84 -5.05
C ASP A 294 7.49 -3.53 -5.41
N HIS A 295 8.75 -3.40 -5.04
CA HIS A 295 9.49 -2.16 -5.27
C HIS A 295 9.86 -1.97 -6.74
N LEU A 296 10.16 -3.03 -7.50
CA LEU A 296 10.37 -2.90 -8.94
C LEU A 296 9.08 -2.52 -9.67
N ARG A 297 7.93 -3.09 -9.29
CA ARG A 297 6.62 -2.66 -9.81
C ARG A 297 6.39 -1.17 -9.53
N ALA A 298 6.60 -0.75 -8.29
CA ALA A 298 6.49 0.66 -7.90
C ALA A 298 7.41 1.53 -8.76
N LEU A 299 8.68 1.17 -8.88
CA LEU A 299 9.66 1.90 -9.68
C LEU A 299 9.26 2.00 -11.17
N CYS A 300 8.72 0.93 -11.78
CA CYS A 300 8.25 0.95 -13.16
C CYS A 300 7.15 1.99 -13.39
N ILE A 301 6.11 1.96 -12.55
CA ILE A 301 4.97 2.89 -12.64
C ILE A 301 5.42 4.34 -12.35
N LEU A 302 6.22 4.53 -11.30
CA LEU A 302 6.71 5.86 -10.92
C LEU A 302 7.59 6.48 -12.02
N VAL A 303 8.48 5.70 -12.64
CA VAL A 303 9.34 6.19 -13.73
C VAL A 303 8.56 6.49 -15.00
N GLN A 304 7.55 5.67 -15.33
CA GLN A 304 6.63 5.96 -16.42
C GLN A 304 5.96 7.32 -16.23
N ASP A 305 5.48 7.61 -15.03
CA ASP A 305 4.81 8.87 -14.70
C ASP A 305 5.78 10.06 -14.50
N GLY A 306 7.08 9.85 -14.74
CA GLY A 306 8.08 10.93 -14.74
C GLY A 306 8.76 11.18 -13.40
N ALA A 307 8.82 10.17 -12.51
CA ALA A 307 9.56 10.29 -11.26
C ALA A 307 11.04 10.69 -11.49
N PRO A 308 11.60 11.55 -10.61
CA PRO A 308 12.98 12.00 -10.72
C PRO A 308 13.97 10.88 -10.37
N PRO A 309 15.26 11.02 -10.71
CA PRO A 309 16.29 10.09 -10.27
C PRO A 309 16.42 10.02 -8.74
N PRO A 310 16.97 8.94 -8.19
CA PRO A 310 17.23 8.80 -6.75
C PRO A 310 18.16 9.90 -6.22
N GLY A 311 17.80 10.44 -5.05
CA GLY A 311 18.44 11.62 -4.47
C GLY A 311 18.01 11.90 -3.02
N ARG A 312 18.06 13.18 -2.60
CA ARG A 312 17.99 13.56 -1.18
C ARG A 312 16.64 14.10 -0.72
N GLY A 313 15.89 14.80 -1.57
CA GLY A 313 14.66 15.51 -1.18
C GLY A 313 13.39 14.91 -1.78
N GLY A 314 12.28 14.98 -1.04
CA GLY A 314 10.93 14.60 -1.51
C GLY A 314 10.90 13.27 -2.28
N ARG A 315 10.34 13.31 -3.49
CA ARG A 315 10.25 12.15 -4.41
C ARG A 315 11.60 11.47 -4.66
N GLN A 316 12.70 12.23 -4.79
CA GLN A 316 14.03 11.65 -5.01
C GLN A 316 14.48 10.79 -3.82
N ARG A 317 14.12 11.17 -2.58
CA ARG A 317 14.41 10.38 -1.38
C ARG A 317 13.64 9.06 -1.39
N LEU A 318 12.38 9.09 -1.82
CA LEU A 318 11.52 7.90 -1.94
C LEU A 318 12.07 6.94 -3.01
N MET A 319 12.42 7.46 -4.19
CA MET A 319 13.07 6.69 -5.25
C MET A 319 14.37 6.03 -4.75
N ARG A 320 15.22 6.79 -4.06
CA ARG A 320 16.45 6.26 -3.44
C ARG A 320 16.14 5.14 -2.44
N LYS A 321 15.11 5.29 -1.61
CA LYS A 321 14.72 4.26 -0.63
C LYS A 321 14.27 2.97 -1.33
N LEU A 322 13.45 3.07 -2.37
CA LEU A 322 13.02 1.91 -3.17
C LEU A 322 14.21 1.19 -3.82
N PHE A 323 15.06 1.93 -4.55
CA PHE A 323 16.25 1.34 -5.18
C PHE A 323 17.18 0.67 -4.17
N ARG A 324 17.48 1.32 -3.04
CA ARG A 324 18.35 0.73 -2.02
C ARG A 324 17.74 -0.51 -1.40
N ARG A 325 16.43 -0.59 -1.20
CA ARG A 325 15.77 -1.82 -0.70
C ARG A 325 15.85 -2.95 -1.72
N VAL A 326 15.63 -2.68 -3.01
CA VAL A 326 15.86 -3.67 -4.09
C VAL A 326 17.31 -4.15 -4.08
N MET A 327 18.28 -3.23 -4.10
CA MET A 327 19.71 -3.55 -4.09
C MET A 327 20.14 -4.31 -2.83
N THR A 328 19.54 -3.99 -1.68
CA THR A 328 19.81 -4.68 -0.41
C THR A 328 19.40 -6.14 -0.51
N GLN A 329 18.16 -6.41 -0.93
CA GLN A 329 17.67 -7.77 -1.05
C GLN A 329 18.38 -8.53 -2.16
N GLN A 330 18.69 -7.87 -3.27
CA GLN A 330 19.52 -8.45 -4.32
C GLN A 330 20.89 -8.91 -3.79
N LEU A 331 21.59 -8.07 -3.01
CA LEU A 331 22.88 -8.41 -2.42
C LEU A 331 22.77 -9.58 -1.45
N LEU A 332 21.75 -9.59 -0.59
CA LEU A 332 21.53 -10.67 0.38
C LEU A 332 21.21 -11.99 -0.32
N LEU A 333 20.39 -11.95 -1.37
CA LEU A 333 20.01 -13.12 -2.17
C LEU A 333 21.11 -13.58 -3.13
N GLY A 334 22.22 -12.84 -3.26
CA GLY A 334 23.32 -13.18 -4.16
C GLY A 334 23.01 -12.97 -5.66
N LEU A 335 21.99 -12.18 -5.98
CA LEU A 335 21.51 -12.00 -7.35
C LEU A 335 22.44 -11.07 -8.16
N GLN A 336 22.81 -11.50 -9.37
CA GLN A 336 23.57 -10.65 -10.29
C GLN A 336 22.65 -9.62 -10.96
N PRO A 337 22.97 -8.30 -10.91
CA PRO A 337 22.10 -7.25 -11.46
C PRO A 337 21.69 -7.49 -12.90
N ASP A 338 22.63 -7.90 -13.74
CA ASP A 338 22.43 -8.07 -15.19
C ASP A 338 21.55 -9.28 -15.53
N GLU A 339 21.36 -10.23 -14.60
CA GLU A 339 20.52 -11.41 -14.82
C GLU A 339 19.05 -11.14 -14.48
N PHE A 340 18.78 -10.55 -13.30
CA PHE A 340 17.40 -10.38 -12.85
C PHE A 340 16.77 -9.06 -13.33
N PHE A 341 17.52 -7.95 -13.32
CA PHE A 341 16.90 -6.63 -13.46
C PHE A 341 16.21 -6.41 -14.82
N PRO A 342 16.82 -6.72 -15.98
CA PRO A 342 16.18 -6.51 -17.28
C PRO A 342 14.96 -7.41 -17.49
N GLU A 343 15.08 -8.69 -17.12
CA GLU A 343 14.00 -9.67 -17.31
C GLU A 343 12.79 -9.36 -16.43
N PHE A 344 13.01 -8.97 -15.16
CA PHE A 344 11.91 -8.60 -14.27
C PHE A 344 11.20 -7.31 -14.71
N ILE A 345 11.94 -6.30 -15.22
CA ILE A 345 11.31 -5.11 -15.81
C ILE A 345 10.44 -5.50 -17.00
N LYS A 346 10.93 -6.39 -17.86
CA LYS A 346 10.19 -6.88 -19.03
C LYS A 346 8.91 -7.59 -18.61
N LEU A 347 8.99 -8.53 -17.66
CA LEU A 347 7.84 -9.27 -17.15
C LEU A 347 6.81 -8.33 -16.49
N LEU A 348 7.26 -7.38 -15.67
CA LEU A 348 6.39 -6.38 -15.07
C LEU A 348 5.65 -5.56 -16.14
N CYS A 349 6.34 -5.15 -17.21
CA CYS A 349 5.71 -4.44 -18.32
C CYS A 349 4.72 -5.30 -19.14
N GLN A 350 4.86 -6.63 -19.11
CA GLN A 350 3.94 -7.56 -19.75
C GLN A 350 2.68 -7.79 -18.92
N PHE A 351 2.82 -7.92 -17.59
CA PHE A 351 1.71 -8.23 -16.70
C PHE A 351 0.87 -7.01 -16.33
N PHE A 352 1.50 -5.83 -16.20
CA PHE A 352 0.79 -4.60 -15.88
C PHE A 352 0.56 -3.77 -17.14
N SER A 353 -0.69 -3.75 -17.61
CA SER A 353 -1.08 -3.08 -18.85
C SER A 353 -0.76 -1.59 -18.84
N GLY A 354 -0.38 -1.05 -20.00
CA GLY A 354 -0.08 0.37 -20.16
C GLY A 354 1.34 0.78 -19.79
N LEU A 355 2.20 -0.16 -19.37
CA LEU A 355 3.62 0.09 -19.16
C LEU A 355 4.42 0.10 -20.48
N MET A 356 5.14 1.19 -20.72
CA MET A 356 5.99 1.35 -21.91
C MET A 356 7.42 0.85 -21.65
N TYR A 357 7.66 -0.43 -21.92
CA TYR A 357 8.94 -1.11 -21.64
C TYR A 357 10.18 -0.32 -22.11
N GLU A 358 10.18 0.24 -23.32
CA GLU A 358 11.35 0.94 -23.87
C GLU A 358 11.74 2.19 -23.04
N ILE A 359 10.75 2.93 -22.56
CA ILE A 359 10.95 4.13 -21.74
C ILE A 359 11.40 3.72 -20.33
N ILE A 360 10.74 2.71 -19.77
CA ILE A 360 10.95 2.25 -18.40
C ILE A 360 12.34 1.62 -18.26
N ALA A 361 12.69 0.67 -19.13
CA ALA A 361 13.96 -0.07 -19.06
C ALA A 361 15.17 0.86 -19.13
N THR A 362 15.16 1.82 -20.07
CA THR A 362 16.26 2.78 -20.24
C THR A 362 16.44 3.68 -19.01
N LYS A 363 15.35 4.29 -18.52
CA LYS A 363 15.40 5.19 -17.36
C LYS A 363 15.73 4.45 -16.06
N LEU A 364 15.08 3.30 -15.82
CA LEU A 364 15.32 2.51 -14.61
C LEU A 364 16.75 1.99 -14.55
N LYS A 365 17.33 1.53 -15.67
CA LYS A 365 18.74 1.11 -15.69
C LYS A 365 19.66 2.27 -15.33
N SER A 366 19.46 3.45 -15.93
CA SER A 366 20.24 4.64 -15.60
C SER A 366 20.13 5.04 -14.13
N TYR A 367 18.92 5.00 -13.56
CA TYR A 367 18.68 5.34 -12.16
C TYR A 367 19.28 4.30 -11.20
N TYR A 368 19.15 3.02 -11.55
CA TYR A 368 19.75 1.92 -10.83
C TYR A 368 21.28 2.08 -10.79
N ASP A 369 21.94 2.31 -11.94
CA ASP A 369 23.40 2.43 -12.02
C ASP A 369 23.92 3.61 -11.19
N MET A 370 23.27 4.78 -11.29
CA MET A 370 23.62 5.96 -10.50
C MET A 370 23.53 5.70 -8.99
N GLU A 371 22.48 5.01 -8.53
CA GLU A 371 22.34 4.71 -7.10
C GLU A 371 23.21 3.54 -6.66
N TYR A 372 23.49 2.57 -7.54
CA TYR A 372 24.34 1.42 -7.27
C TYR A 372 25.75 1.88 -6.87
N GLU A 373 26.37 2.77 -7.65
CA GLU A 373 27.69 3.33 -7.33
C GLU A 373 27.71 4.08 -5.99
N ARG A 374 26.67 4.88 -5.73
CA ARG A 374 26.54 5.63 -4.47
C ARG A 374 26.33 4.69 -3.28
N PHE A 375 25.54 3.64 -3.48
CA PHE A 375 25.22 2.68 -2.44
C PHE A 375 26.41 1.78 -2.14
N ALA A 376 27.15 1.31 -3.15
CA ALA A 376 28.41 0.58 -2.99
C ALA A 376 29.41 1.37 -2.12
N ASN A 377 29.59 2.67 -2.40
CA ASN A 377 30.42 3.55 -1.58
C ASN A 377 29.91 3.70 -0.14
N THR A 378 28.59 3.71 0.05
CA THR A 378 27.94 3.73 1.37
C THR A 378 28.25 2.43 2.13
N LEU A 379 28.09 1.28 1.48
CA LEU A 379 28.37 -0.03 2.07
C LEU A 379 29.85 -0.22 2.43
N ILE A 380 30.79 0.24 1.60
CA ILE A 380 32.23 0.18 1.92
C ILE A 380 32.52 0.94 3.23
N LYS A 381 31.98 2.15 3.38
CA LYS A 381 32.16 2.95 4.60
C LYS A 381 31.48 2.30 5.80
N GLY A 382 30.24 1.84 5.64
CA GLY A 382 29.49 1.16 6.70
C GLY A 382 30.14 -0.14 7.16
N LYS A 383 30.65 -0.98 6.25
CA LYS A 383 31.37 -2.23 6.58
C LYS A 383 32.68 -1.98 7.33
N ARG A 384 33.43 -0.93 6.94
CA ARG A 384 34.65 -0.51 7.67
C ARG A 384 34.31 -0.09 9.10
N GLU A 385 33.26 0.69 9.27
CA GLU A 385 32.82 1.12 10.60
C GLU A 385 32.28 -0.05 11.43
N PHE A 386 31.49 -0.94 10.84
CA PHE A 386 31.05 -2.18 11.50
C PHE A 386 32.26 -2.98 12.00
N SER A 387 33.27 -3.18 11.17
CA SER A 387 34.50 -3.91 11.52
C SER A 387 35.24 -3.23 12.68
N ARG A 388 35.31 -1.89 12.68
CA ARG A 388 35.92 -1.09 13.76
C ARG A 388 35.15 -1.25 15.08
N LEU A 389 33.82 -1.12 15.05
CA LEU A 389 32.97 -1.27 16.23
C LEU A 389 33.06 -2.70 16.77
N TYR A 390 33.01 -3.70 15.89
CA TYR A 390 33.11 -5.10 16.25
C TYR A 390 34.46 -5.42 16.90
N SER A 391 35.56 -4.97 16.30
CA SER A 391 36.92 -5.18 16.85
C SER A 391 37.09 -4.53 18.23
N LYS A 392 36.39 -3.42 18.49
CA LYS A 392 36.48 -2.69 19.77
C LYS A 392 35.64 -3.34 20.88
N TYR A 393 34.42 -3.80 20.55
CA TYR A 393 33.45 -4.19 21.57
C TYR A 393 33.15 -5.70 21.59
N GLY A 394 33.49 -6.45 20.54
CA GLY A 394 33.17 -7.87 20.36
C GLY A 394 31.68 -8.15 20.12
N VAL A 395 30.79 -7.44 20.82
CA VAL A 395 29.34 -7.50 20.66
C VAL A 395 28.77 -6.12 20.38
N LEU A 396 27.96 -6.02 19.32
CA LEU A 396 27.28 -4.78 18.97
C LEU A 396 25.91 -4.71 19.66
N THR A 397 25.59 -3.56 20.21
CA THR A 397 24.30 -3.27 20.82
C THR A 397 23.36 -2.69 19.76
N GLU A 398 22.07 -2.61 20.10
CA GLU A 398 21.08 -1.92 19.27
C GLU A 398 21.49 -0.49 18.94
N ALA A 399 22.11 0.23 19.89
CA ALA A 399 22.63 1.58 19.67
C ALA A 399 23.72 1.62 18.59
N HIS A 400 24.59 0.60 18.51
CA HIS A 400 25.58 0.49 17.45
C HIS A 400 24.92 0.20 16.08
N CYS A 401 23.92 -0.67 16.04
CA CYS A 401 23.14 -0.94 14.83
C CYS A 401 22.40 0.33 14.36
N HIS A 402 21.81 1.08 15.28
CA HIS A 402 21.15 2.35 14.99
C HIS A 402 22.13 3.39 14.45
N LEU A 403 23.34 3.49 15.04
CA LEU A 403 24.41 4.36 14.54
C LEU A 403 24.80 4.02 13.09
N LEU A 404 25.02 2.73 12.81
CA LEU A 404 25.36 2.26 11.47
C LEU A 404 24.27 2.63 10.45
N GLN A 405 23.00 2.39 10.78
CA GLN A 405 21.89 2.75 9.90
C GLN A 405 21.77 4.26 9.68
N LYS A 406 21.81 5.04 10.76
CA LYS A 406 21.52 6.47 10.72
C LYS A 406 22.66 7.29 10.15
N GLU A 407 23.90 7.04 10.60
CA GLU A 407 25.06 7.86 10.24
C GLU A 407 25.80 7.30 9.01
N PHE A 408 25.82 5.98 8.84
CA PHE A 408 26.54 5.32 7.75
C PHE A 408 25.61 4.81 6.63
N GLY A 409 24.29 4.84 6.82
CA GLY A 409 23.32 4.52 5.79
C GLY A 409 23.30 3.06 5.35
N ILE A 410 23.83 2.14 6.18
CA ILE A 410 23.78 0.70 5.92
C ILE A 410 22.42 0.14 6.37
N PRO A 411 21.69 -0.60 5.52
CA PRO A 411 20.44 -1.25 5.90
C PRO A 411 20.61 -2.21 7.08
N GLN A 412 19.58 -2.33 7.91
CA GLN A 412 19.59 -3.21 9.08
C GLN A 412 19.85 -4.66 8.69
N GLU A 413 19.27 -5.11 7.59
CA GLU A 413 19.38 -6.46 7.06
C GLU A 413 20.83 -6.81 6.73
N ILE A 414 21.59 -5.85 6.16
CA ILE A 414 23.01 -6.05 5.89
C ILE A 414 23.82 -6.07 7.18
N VAL A 415 23.48 -5.24 8.17
CA VAL A 415 24.16 -5.27 9.48
C VAL A 415 23.97 -6.63 10.17
N LEU A 416 22.75 -7.17 10.12
CA LEU A 416 22.44 -8.49 10.66
C LEU A 416 23.19 -9.59 9.91
N GLU A 417 23.26 -9.51 8.58
CA GLU A 417 23.99 -10.49 7.78
C GLU A 417 25.50 -10.49 8.08
N LEU A 418 26.12 -9.31 8.16
CA LEU A 418 27.53 -9.15 8.54
C LEU A 418 27.81 -9.74 9.92
N TRP A 419 26.86 -9.57 10.85
CA TRP A 419 26.94 -10.12 12.20
C TRP A 419 26.85 -11.66 12.17
N LEU A 420 25.91 -12.23 11.41
CA LEU A 420 25.73 -13.68 11.29
C LEU A 420 26.93 -14.37 10.62
N ARG A 421 27.42 -13.81 9.51
CA ARG A 421 28.57 -14.39 8.77
C ARG A 421 29.90 -14.22 9.48
N LYS A 422 29.98 -13.39 10.53
CA LYS A 422 31.25 -12.98 11.18
C LYS A 422 32.29 -12.53 10.16
N GLU A 423 31.85 -11.93 9.05
CA GLU A 423 32.74 -11.42 7.99
C GLU A 423 33.47 -10.18 8.50
N ILE A 424 34.54 -10.42 9.25
CA ILE A 424 35.58 -9.45 9.54
C ILE A 424 36.53 -9.52 8.36
N THR A 425 36.25 -8.78 7.28
CA THR A 425 37.30 -8.51 6.31
C THR A 425 38.30 -7.55 6.95
N ALA A 426 39.29 -8.10 7.66
CA ALA A 426 40.52 -7.41 7.92
C ALA A 426 41.17 -7.15 6.55
N SER A 427 41.00 -5.95 6.02
CA SER A 427 41.83 -5.50 4.90
C SER A 427 43.25 -5.31 5.45
N HIS A 428 44.00 -6.41 5.54
CA HIS A 428 45.45 -6.38 5.51
C HIS A 428 45.83 -6.44 4.04
N HIS A 429 46.38 -5.34 3.53
CA HIS A 429 47.43 -5.43 2.54
C HIS A 429 48.48 -4.34 2.80
N PRO A 430 49.75 -4.62 2.45
CA PRO A 430 50.96 -4.11 3.10
C PRO A 430 51.25 -2.62 2.88
#